data_AF-A0A8C9NFF7-F1
#
_entry.id   AF-A0A8C9NFF7-F1
#
_cell.length_a   1.000
_cell.length_b   1.000
_cell.length_c   1.000
_cell.angle_alpha   90.00
_cell.angle_beta   90.00
_cell.angle_gamma   90.00
#
_symmetry.space_group_name_H-M   'P 1'
#
loop_
_entity.id
_entity.type
_entity.pdbx_description
1 polymer ?
#
loop_
_entity_poly.entity_id
_entity_poly.type
_entity_poly.pdbx_seq_one_letter_code
_entity_poly.pdbx_strand_id
1 'polypeptide(L)'
;MRALLRHNAAFWLFLVTPKCLLMKAEVMGSKSGRREKPKDAFEDTDGLYDPECENSGAFKAKQCNGTTCWCVNTAGVRRTDKHDADLKCNQLVRTMWIIIEMKHAERNAPLNAESLENVCMSYTSFLTPHYIFFQYENPYITIDLKQNSSIKSSGDVDIADVAYYFEKDVKGQSIFHNNAGLNVSIDNEPVKFEKTVVYYVDEIAPEFSMKSLTPGLIAVIVVVVVAIVAAIVVLVSSSKAVKEMNEMHRGLNA
;
A
#
# COMPACT_ATOMS: atom_id res chain seq x y z
N MET A 1 -23.14 -14.46 17.13
CA MET A 1 -24.35 -13.63 16.94
C MET A 1 -25.06 -14.10 15.68
N ARG A 2 -26.13 -14.87 15.85
CA ARG A 2 -27.10 -15.21 14.80
C ARG A 2 -28.39 -14.46 15.12
N ALA A 3 -29.12 -14.13 14.05
CA ALA A 3 -30.46 -13.55 14.00
C ALA A 3 -30.55 -12.04 14.28
N LEU A 4 -30.72 -11.25 13.20
CA LEU A 4 -31.97 -10.53 12.92
C LEU A 4 -31.80 -9.66 11.65
N LEU A 5 -31.87 -10.27 10.47
CA LEU A 5 -32.24 -9.57 9.22
C LEU A 5 -32.96 -10.57 8.31
N ARG A 6 -34.19 -10.95 8.70
CA ARG A 6 -35.21 -11.45 7.78
C ARG A 6 -36.30 -10.41 7.74
N HIS A 7 -36.30 -9.56 6.71
CA HIS A 7 -37.48 -9.04 6.01
C HIS A 7 -37.00 -8.25 4.78
N ASN A 8 -37.50 -8.62 3.60
CA ASN A 8 -37.27 -8.05 2.27
C ASN A 8 -35.92 -8.35 1.57
N ALA A 9 -35.83 -9.56 1.01
CA ALA A 9 -34.73 -10.05 0.17
C ALA A 9 -34.67 -9.44 -1.27
N ALA A 10 -35.39 -8.34 -1.55
CA ALA A 10 -35.41 -7.72 -2.88
C ALA A 10 -34.70 -6.35 -2.96
N PHE A 11 -34.21 -5.82 -1.84
CA PHE A 11 -33.56 -4.49 -1.80
C PHE A 11 -32.03 -4.54 -1.59
N TRP A 12 -31.47 -5.74 -1.40
CA TRP A 12 -30.09 -5.93 -0.91
C TRP A 12 -29.07 -6.36 -1.98
N LEU A 13 -29.43 -6.36 -3.26
CA LEU A 13 -28.53 -6.82 -4.33
C LEU A 13 -27.57 -5.74 -4.87
N PHE A 14 -27.58 -4.50 -4.35
CA PHE A 14 -26.89 -3.37 -5.00
C PHE A 14 -26.03 -2.46 -4.12
N LEU A 15 -25.75 -2.79 -2.86
CA LEU A 15 -24.92 -1.93 -2.00
C LEU A 15 -23.66 -2.68 -1.52
N VAL A 16 -22.53 -2.33 -2.13
CA VAL A 16 -21.20 -2.70 -1.60
C VAL A 16 -21.06 -2.06 -0.21
N THR A 17 -20.67 -2.86 0.78
CA THR A 17 -20.48 -2.32 2.14
C THR A 17 -19.21 -1.46 2.16
N PRO A 18 -19.24 -0.24 2.70
CA PRO A 18 -18.06 0.61 2.79
C PRO A 18 -16.90 -0.08 3.51
N LYS A 19 -15.68 0.10 2.99
CA LYS A 19 -14.45 -0.53 3.48
C LYS A 19 -14.25 -0.34 4.98
N CYS A 20 -14.53 0.86 5.52
CA CYS A 20 -14.35 1.12 6.95
C CYS A 20 -15.24 0.22 7.82
N LEU A 21 -16.53 0.11 7.48
CA LEU A 21 -17.49 -0.70 8.24
C LEU A 21 -17.14 -2.18 8.16
N LEU A 22 -16.76 -2.64 6.98
CA LEU A 22 -16.35 -4.01 6.75
C LEU A 22 -15.08 -4.35 7.54
N MET A 23 -14.06 -3.51 7.47
CA MET A 23 -12.83 -3.65 8.26
C MET A 23 -13.10 -3.66 9.76
N LYS A 24 -14.01 -2.81 10.24
CA LYS A 24 -14.45 -2.79 11.64
C LYS A 24 -15.08 -4.12 12.06
N ALA A 25 -15.97 -4.67 11.24
CA ALA A 25 -16.62 -5.95 11.52
C ALA A 25 -15.61 -7.12 11.59
N GLU A 26 -14.62 -7.14 10.69
CA GLU A 26 -13.55 -8.14 10.69
C GLU A 26 -12.74 -8.11 11.99
N VAL A 27 -12.34 -6.92 12.44
CA VAL A 27 -11.51 -6.78 13.65
C VAL A 27 -12.30 -7.09 14.92
N MET A 28 -13.61 -6.75 14.97
CA MET A 28 -14.47 -7.12 16.10
C MET A 28 -14.58 -8.63 16.30
N GLY A 29 -14.63 -9.42 15.22
CA GLY A 29 -14.62 -10.88 15.29
C GLY A 29 -13.32 -11.46 15.88
N SER A 30 -12.20 -10.76 15.71
CA SER A 30 -10.86 -11.20 16.12
C SER A 30 -10.51 -10.91 17.61
N LYS A 31 -11.35 -10.17 18.35
CA LYS A 31 -11.04 -9.74 19.74
C LYS A 31 -11.41 -10.75 20.83
N SER A 32 -12.18 -11.80 20.52
CA SER A 32 -12.56 -12.82 21.50
C SER A 32 -11.34 -13.66 21.93
N GLY A 33 -10.90 -13.54 23.19
CA GLY A 33 -9.85 -14.38 23.78
C GLY A 33 -8.41 -13.85 23.69
N ARG A 34 -8.17 -12.59 23.28
CA ARG A 34 -6.82 -12.01 23.28
C ARG A 34 -6.37 -11.57 24.68
N ARG A 35 -5.15 -11.97 25.07
CA ARG A 35 -4.43 -11.49 26.27
C ARG A 35 -4.09 -10.00 26.13
N GLU A 36 -4.12 -9.26 27.23
CA GLU A 36 -3.62 -7.88 27.25
C GLU A 36 -2.17 -7.83 26.75
N LYS A 37 -1.90 -6.94 25.78
CA LYS A 37 -0.56 -6.74 25.25
C LYS A 37 0.25 -5.87 26.24
N PRO A 38 1.56 -6.09 26.40
CA PRO A 38 2.43 -5.21 27.17
C PRO A 38 2.37 -3.75 26.70
N LYS A 39 2.58 -2.78 27.60
CA LYS A 39 2.47 -1.33 27.31
C LYS A 39 3.44 -0.83 26.23
N ASP A 40 4.56 -1.52 26.05
CA ASP A 40 5.61 -1.16 25.08
C ASP A 40 5.55 -2.02 23.79
N ALA A 41 4.50 -2.80 23.60
CA ALA A 41 4.35 -3.63 22.41
C ALA A 41 4.05 -2.75 21.18
N PHE A 42 4.96 -2.74 20.21
CA PHE A 42 4.76 -2.09 18.92
C PHE A 42 3.89 -2.97 18.02
N GLU A 43 2.71 -2.48 17.62
CA GLU A 43 1.86 -3.12 16.63
C GLU A 43 1.99 -2.41 15.28
N ASP A 44 2.47 -3.16 14.29
CA ASP A 44 2.45 -2.75 12.89
C ASP A 44 1.02 -2.87 12.35
N THR A 45 0.28 -1.77 12.41
CA THR A 45 -1.11 -1.64 11.95
C THR A 45 -1.24 -1.15 10.51
N ASP A 46 -0.17 -1.18 9.70
CA ASP A 46 -0.16 -0.58 8.37
C ASP A 46 -1.05 -1.31 7.32
N GLY A 47 -1.86 -2.29 7.75
CA GLY A 47 -2.90 -2.95 6.94
C GLY A 47 -4.25 -2.99 7.64
N LEU A 48 -4.43 -3.93 8.58
CA LEU A 48 -5.71 -4.17 9.26
C LEU A 48 -5.69 -3.59 10.69
N TYR A 49 -6.62 -2.69 10.99
CA TYR A 49 -6.78 -2.07 12.32
C TYR A 49 -8.27 -1.88 12.65
N ASP A 50 -8.63 -1.59 13.90
CA ASP A 50 -10.01 -1.25 14.28
C ASP A 50 -10.29 0.22 13.93
N PRO A 51 -11.04 0.53 12.85
CA PRO A 51 -11.19 1.89 12.41
C PRO A 51 -12.34 2.61 13.11
N GLU A 52 -12.17 3.92 13.23
CA GLU A 52 -13.27 4.84 13.43
C GLU A 52 -13.90 5.23 12.09
N CYS A 53 -15.19 4.94 11.96
CA CYS A 53 -15.99 5.27 10.80
C CYS A 53 -16.99 6.37 11.15
N GLU A 54 -17.31 7.20 10.16
CA GLU A 54 -18.49 8.07 10.20
C GLU A 54 -19.77 7.26 9.99
N ASN A 55 -20.93 7.88 10.24
CA ASN A 55 -22.24 7.25 10.04
C ASN A 55 -22.50 6.86 8.57
N SER A 56 -21.85 7.54 7.63
CA SER A 56 -21.87 7.22 6.20
C SER A 56 -21.10 5.93 5.86
N GLY A 57 -20.28 5.42 6.79
CA GLY A 57 -19.32 4.35 6.55
C GLY A 57 -17.97 4.82 5.99
N ALA A 58 -17.77 6.12 5.80
CA ALA A 58 -16.46 6.68 5.48
C ALA A 58 -15.49 6.59 6.68
N PHE A 59 -14.19 6.59 6.43
CA PHE A 59 -13.19 6.70 7.48
C PHE A 59 -13.22 8.11 8.10
N LYS A 60 -13.12 8.20 9.43
CA LYS A 60 -12.70 9.47 10.02
C LYS A 60 -11.26 9.76 9.62
N ALA A 61 -10.94 11.02 9.29
CA ALA A 61 -9.61 11.43 8.85
C ALA A 61 -8.50 11.09 9.87
N LYS A 62 -8.84 11.17 11.17
CA LYS A 62 -7.96 10.77 12.27
C LYS A 62 -8.34 9.38 12.77
N GLN A 63 -7.34 8.52 12.92
CA GLN A 63 -7.45 7.19 13.51
C GLN A 63 -6.53 7.10 14.71
N CYS A 64 -6.94 6.39 15.76
CA CYS A 64 -6.17 6.25 16.98
C CYS A 64 -6.23 4.81 17.52
N ASN A 65 -5.11 4.37 18.12
CA ASN A 65 -5.02 3.16 18.92
C ASN A 65 -4.34 3.52 20.25
N GLY A 66 -5.11 3.57 21.32
CA GLY A 66 -4.66 4.11 22.60
C GLY A 66 -4.31 5.59 22.49
N THR A 67 -3.08 5.95 22.86
CA THR A 67 -2.56 7.33 22.77
C THR A 67 -1.92 7.65 21.41
N THR A 68 -1.81 6.66 20.52
CA THR A 68 -1.12 6.80 19.24
C THR A 68 -2.12 7.03 18.11
N CYS A 69 -2.00 8.14 17.40
CA CYS A 69 -2.90 8.55 16.33
C CYS A 69 -2.15 8.78 15.01
N TRP A 70 -2.87 8.66 13.88
CA TRP A 70 -2.38 8.94 12.54
C TRP A 70 -3.51 9.46 11.64
N CYS A 71 -3.17 10.13 10.54
CA CYS A 71 -4.15 10.51 9.53
C CYS A 71 -4.25 9.45 8.43
N VAL A 72 -5.46 9.27 7.89
CA VAL A 72 -5.75 8.32 6.79
C VAL A 72 -6.37 9.02 5.59
N ASN A 73 -6.37 8.36 4.44
CA ASN A 73 -7.12 8.78 3.24
C ASN A 73 -8.52 8.15 3.22
N THR A 74 -9.30 8.44 2.17
CA THR A 74 -10.62 7.82 1.95
C THR A 74 -10.56 6.30 1.84
N ALA A 75 -9.39 5.72 1.51
CA ALA A 75 -9.18 4.28 1.50
C ALA A 75 -8.74 3.69 2.86
N GLY A 76 -8.67 4.50 3.92
CA GLY A 76 -8.24 4.07 5.26
C GLY A 76 -6.74 3.83 5.39
N VAL A 77 -5.94 4.19 4.39
CA VAL A 77 -4.49 3.99 4.39
C VAL A 77 -3.82 5.16 5.10
N ARG A 78 -2.85 4.84 5.96
CA ARG A 78 -2.08 5.84 6.71
C ARG A 78 -1.27 6.72 5.76
N ARG A 79 -1.30 8.02 6.01
CA ARG A 79 -0.60 9.04 5.21
C ARG A 79 0.18 10.06 6.04
N THR A 80 0.34 9.78 7.33
CA THR A 80 1.23 10.53 8.23
C THR A 80 2.05 9.60 9.11
N ASP A 81 3.10 10.13 9.73
CA ASP A 81 3.67 9.52 10.92
C ASP A 81 2.61 9.30 12.02
N LYS A 82 2.89 8.33 12.89
CA LYS A 82 2.15 8.12 14.13
C LYS A 82 2.59 9.18 15.15
N HIS A 83 1.63 9.86 15.74
CA HIS A 83 1.81 10.92 16.75
C HIS A 83 0.90 10.66 17.96
N ASP A 84 0.90 11.57 18.92
CA ASP A 84 0.01 11.53 20.08
C ASP A 84 -1.43 11.98 19.72
N ALA A 85 -2.26 12.09 20.76
CA ALA A 85 -3.65 12.51 20.66
C ALA A 85 -3.83 13.97 20.18
N ASP A 86 -2.80 14.80 20.12
CA ASP A 86 -2.92 16.20 19.68
C ASP A 86 -2.83 16.33 18.15
N LEU A 87 -2.45 15.26 17.44
CA LEU A 87 -2.43 15.22 15.97
C LEU A 87 -3.75 15.72 15.38
N LYS A 88 -3.65 16.66 14.43
CA LYS A 88 -4.79 17.24 13.70
C LYS A 88 -4.85 16.69 12.28
N CYS A 89 -5.97 16.08 11.94
CA CYS A 89 -6.27 15.62 10.58
C CYS A 89 -7.45 16.44 10.07
N ASN A 90 -7.17 17.62 9.51
CA ASN A 90 -8.21 18.62 9.19
C ASN A 90 -9.12 18.21 8.03
N GLN A 91 -8.69 17.28 7.19
CA GLN A 91 -9.44 16.81 6.04
C GLN A 91 -9.17 15.33 5.78
N LEU A 92 -10.22 14.65 5.30
CA LEU A 92 -10.11 13.30 4.75
C LEU A 92 -9.70 13.43 3.27
N VAL A 93 -8.45 13.10 2.97
CA VAL A 93 -7.93 13.26 1.60
C VAL A 93 -8.40 12.11 0.72
N ARG A 94 -8.88 12.47 -0.47
CA ARG A 94 -9.35 11.54 -1.49
C ARG A 94 -8.20 10.72 -2.08
N THR A 95 -8.36 9.41 -2.09
CA THR A 95 -7.57 8.49 -2.91
C THR A 95 -8.16 8.50 -4.31
N MET A 96 -7.45 9.06 -5.28
CA MET A 96 -7.95 9.22 -6.66
C MET A 96 -7.62 8.03 -7.56
N TRP A 97 -6.58 7.27 -7.23
CA TRP A 97 -6.07 6.21 -8.08
C TRP A 97 -5.53 5.06 -7.20
N ILE A 98 -6.03 3.85 -7.46
CA ILE A 98 -5.57 2.61 -6.82
C ILE A 98 -5.00 1.72 -7.92
N ILE A 99 -3.80 1.19 -7.69
CA ILE A 99 -3.10 0.30 -8.61
C ILE A 99 -3.04 -1.07 -7.93
N ILE A 100 -3.67 -2.07 -8.53
CA ILE A 100 -3.62 -3.44 -8.05
C ILE A 100 -2.72 -4.22 -9.01
N GLU A 101 -1.53 -4.57 -8.53
CA GLU A 101 -0.55 -5.34 -9.29
C GLU A 101 -0.53 -6.78 -8.77
N MET A 102 -0.78 -7.73 -9.66
CA MET A 102 -0.72 -9.17 -9.38
C MET A 102 0.34 -9.81 -10.25
N LYS A 103 1.18 -10.67 -9.66
CA LYS A 103 2.09 -11.55 -10.38
C LYS A 103 1.53 -12.97 -10.35
N HIS A 104 1.33 -13.57 -11.52
CA HIS A 104 1.08 -15.00 -11.61
C HIS A 104 2.38 -15.81 -11.65
N ALA A 105 2.30 -17.10 -11.36
CA ALA A 105 3.44 -18.02 -11.45
C ALA A 105 4.01 -18.05 -12.87
N GLU A 106 5.32 -18.31 -12.99
CA GLU A 106 5.98 -18.41 -14.30
C GLU A 106 5.33 -19.50 -15.17
N ARG A 107 5.22 -19.24 -16.46
CA ARG A 107 4.58 -20.13 -17.45
C ARG A 107 5.39 -20.17 -18.73
N ASN A 108 5.30 -21.28 -19.46
CA ASN A 108 5.98 -21.45 -20.76
C ASN A 108 5.41 -20.56 -21.86
N ALA A 109 4.14 -20.18 -21.74
CA ALA A 109 3.43 -19.29 -22.66
C ALA A 109 2.67 -18.22 -21.85
N PRO A 110 2.59 -16.98 -22.38
CA PRO A 110 1.80 -15.92 -21.76
C PRO A 110 0.31 -16.30 -21.76
N LEU A 111 -0.43 -15.74 -20.80
CA LEU A 111 -1.88 -15.91 -20.73
C LEU A 111 -2.60 -15.09 -21.82
N ASN A 112 -3.79 -15.53 -22.21
CA ASN A 112 -4.64 -14.77 -23.11
C ASN A 112 -5.11 -13.47 -22.42
N ALA A 113 -4.68 -12.32 -22.93
CA ALA A 113 -4.92 -11.01 -22.32
C ALA A 113 -6.41 -10.65 -22.24
N GLU A 114 -7.18 -10.93 -23.29
CA GLU A 114 -8.62 -10.64 -23.36
C GLU A 114 -9.41 -11.49 -22.35
N SER A 115 -9.05 -12.76 -22.21
CA SER A 115 -9.65 -13.66 -21.23
C SER A 115 -9.34 -13.20 -19.80
N LEU A 116 -8.10 -12.77 -19.54
CA LEU A 116 -7.71 -12.20 -18.25
C LEU A 116 -8.48 -10.90 -17.94
N GLU A 117 -8.59 -10.01 -18.92
CA GLU A 117 -9.34 -8.76 -18.79
C GLU A 117 -10.80 -9.05 -18.44
N ASN A 118 -11.47 -9.91 -19.20
CA ASN A 118 -12.87 -10.28 -18.96
C ASN A 118 -13.09 -10.87 -17.56
N VAL A 119 -12.17 -11.73 -17.11
CA VAL A 119 -12.25 -12.29 -15.75
C VAL A 119 -12.07 -11.18 -14.72
N CYS A 120 -11.05 -10.35 -14.83
CA CYS A 120 -10.81 -9.25 -13.87
C CYS A 120 -11.99 -8.28 -13.81
N MET A 121 -12.53 -7.90 -14.97
CA MET A 121 -13.70 -7.03 -15.10
C MET A 121 -14.95 -7.61 -14.40
N SER A 122 -15.11 -8.93 -14.38
CA SER A 122 -16.24 -9.58 -13.69
C SER A 122 -16.20 -9.38 -12.16
N TYR A 123 -15.00 -9.37 -11.55
CA TYR A 123 -14.83 -9.16 -10.12
C TYR A 123 -14.88 -7.66 -9.73
N THR A 124 -14.62 -6.76 -10.68
CA THR A 124 -14.74 -5.31 -10.47
C THR A 124 -16.09 -4.74 -10.94
N SER A 125 -17.06 -5.61 -11.26
CA SER A 125 -18.36 -5.24 -11.85
C SER A 125 -19.23 -4.30 -11.01
N PHE A 126 -18.88 -4.09 -9.73
CA PHE A 126 -19.52 -3.09 -8.87
C PHE A 126 -19.13 -1.64 -9.20
N LEU A 127 -18.06 -1.41 -9.97
CA LEU A 127 -17.65 -0.10 -10.46
C LEU A 127 -18.12 0.11 -11.90
N THR A 128 -18.42 1.37 -12.23
CA THR A 128 -18.67 1.77 -13.62
C THR A 128 -17.42 1.53 -14.47
N PRO A 129 -17.55 0.91 -15.67
CA PRO A 129 -16.39 0.48 -16.48
C PRO A 129 -15.35 1.56 -16.79
N HIS A 130 -15.74 2.83 -16.92
CA HIS A 130 -14.80 3.92 -17.22
C HIS A 130 -13.82 4.26 -16.08
N TYR A 131 -14.05 3.71 -14.88
CA TYR A 131 -13.12 3.82 -13.76
C TYR A 131 -12.03 2.75 -13.76
N ILE A 132 -12.14 1.72 -14.61
CA ILE A 132 -11.30 0.53 -14.58
C ILE A 132 -10.43 0.48 -15.83
N PHE A 133 -9.13 0.33 -15.65
CA PHE A 133 -8.17 0.15 -16.74
C PHE A 133 -7.35 -1.11 -16.48
N PHE A 134 -7.26 -1.98 -17.47
CA PHE A 134 -6.55 -3.25 -17.39
C PHE A 134 -5.29 -3.22 -18.24
N GLN A 135 -4.20 -3.77 -17.71
CA GLN A 135 -2.96 -3.98 -18.43
C GLN A 135 -2.37 -5.35 -18.07
N TYR A 136 -1.89 -6.07 -19.08
CA TYR A 136 -1.18 -7.33 -18.91
C TYR A 136 0.19 -7.25 -19.57
N GLU A 137 1.24 -7.44 -18.78
CA GLU A 137 2.62 -7.57 -19.21
C GLU A 137 3.24 -8.78 -18.51
N ASN A 138 3.26 -9.93 -19.19
CA ASN A 138 3.64 -11.21 -18.59
C ASN A 138 4.93 -11.12 -17.73
N PRO A 139 4.91 -11.57 -16.45
CA PRO A 139 3.84 -12.27 -15.72
C PRO A 139 2.93 -11.38 -14.84
N TYR A 140 2.93 -10.06 -15.08
CA TYR A 140 2.24 -9.05 -14.28
C TYR A 140 0.89 -8.66 -14.89
N ILE A 141 -0.10 -8.56 -14.02
CA ILE A 141 -1.45 -8.08 -14.29
C ILE A 141 -1.66 -6.83 -13.44
N THR A 142 -2.01 -5.72 -14.09
CA THR A 142 -2.23 -4.44 -13.43
C THR A 142 -3.66 -3.98 -13.67
N ILE A 143 -4.37 -3.68 -12.58
CA ILE A 143 -5.70 -3.07 -12.60
C ILE A 143 -5.60 -1.69 -11.98
N ASP A 144 -5.86 -0.68 -12.80
CA ASP A 144 -5.88 0.72 -12.45
C ASP A 144 -7.33 1.14 -12.19
N LEU A 145 -7.64 1.54 -10.95
CA LEU A 145 -8.94 2.10 -10.57
C LEU A 145 -8.78 3.61 -10.38
N LYS A 146 -9.40 4.43 -11.24
CA LYS A 146 -9.22 5.89 -11.25
C LYS A 146 -10.56 6.59 -11.06
N GLN A 147 -10.75 7.27 -9.93
CA GLN A 147 -11.99 7.98 -9.58
C GLN A 147 -11.65 9.21 -8.73
N ASN A 148 -11.46 10.36 -9.37
CA ASN A 148 -11.23 11.61 -8.65
C ASN A 148 -12.53 12.24 -8.11
N SER A 149 -12.40 13.27 -7.26
CA SER A 149 -13.53 13.98 -6.66
C SER A 149 -14.52 14.56 -7.68
N SER A 150 -14.01 15.04 -8.82
CA SER A 150 -14.80 15.73 -9.84
C SER A 150 -15.59 14.78 -10.75
N ILE A 151 -15.19 13.51 -10.85
CA ILE A 151 -15.81 12.51 -11.73
C ILE A 151 -16.79 11.61 -10.96
N LYS A 152 -16.56 11.38 -9.65
CA LYS A 152 -17.44 10.53 -8.82
C LYS A 152 -18.86 11.09 -8.77
N SER A 153 -19.83 10.35 -9.30
CA SER A 153 -21.24 10.74 -9.23
C SER A 153 -21.86 10.37 -7.90
N SER A 154 -22.91 11.11 -7.50
CA SER A 154 -23.70 10.80 -6.30
C SER A 154 -24.42 9.46 -6.49
N GLY A 155 -23.91 8.41 -5.82
CA GLY A 155 -24.43 7.04 -5.92
C GLY A 155 -23.41 6.04 -6.44
N ASP A 156 -22.28 6.49 -6.99
CA ASP A 156 -21.20 5.61 -7.41
C ASP A 156 -20.52 4.93 -6.21
N VAL A 157 -20.21 3.64 -6.37
CA VAL A 157 -19.36 2.90 -5.44
C VAL A 157 -17.95 3.51 -5.43
N ASP A 158 -17.32 3.58 -4.26
CA ASP A 158 -15.96 4.08 -4.16
C ASP A 158 -14.94 3.05 -4.66
N ILE A 159 -13.93 3.49 -5.42
CA ILE A 159 -12.83 2.61 -5.85
C ILE A 159 -12.12 1.92 -4.68
N ALA A 160 -12.08 2.56 -3.50
CA ALA A 160 -11.48 1.96 -2.31
C ALA A 160 -12.27 0.76 -1.78
N ASP A 161 -13.60 0.76 -1.94
CA ASP A 161 -14.45 -0.35 -1.53
C ASP A 161 -14.20 -1.53 -2.46
N VAL A 162 -14.28 -1.33 -3.77
CA VAL A 162 -14.06 -2.41 -4.75
C VAL A 162 -12.64 -2.96 -4.69
N ALA A 163 -11.62 -2.11 -4.53
CA ALA A 163 -10.25 -2.56 -4.33
C ALA A 163 -10.12 -3.47 -3.10
N TYR A 164 -10.82 -3.17 -2.01
CA TYR A 164 -10.77 -3.97 -0.80
C TYR A 164 -11.45 -5.33 -0.96
N TYR A 165 -12.62 -5.38 -1.62
CA TYR A 165 -13.27 -6.64 -1.96
C TYR A 165 -12.40 -7.49 -2.89
N PHE A 166 -11.84 -6.88 -3.93
CA PHE A 166 -10.94 -7.56 -4.86
C PHE A 166 -9.69 -8.11 -4.15
N GLU A 167 -9.05 -7.30 -3.31
CA GLU A 167 -7.89 -7.72 -2.51
C GLU A 167 -8.22 -8.94 -1.62
N LYS A 168 -9.42 -8.96 -1.03
CA LYS A 168 -9.90 -10.08 -0.22
C LYS A 168 -10.14 -11.33 -1.04
N ASP A 169 -10.73 -11.20 -2.22
CA ASP A 169 -10.94 -12.32 -3.14
C ASP A 169 -9.59 -12.91 -3.60
N VAL A 170 -8.64 -12.08 -4.01
CA VAL A 170 -7.30 -12.52 -4.44
C VAL A 170 -6.55 -13.23 -3.30
N LYS A 171 -6.73 -12.79 -2.06
CA LYS A 171 -6.10 -13.41 -0.87
C LYS A 171 -6.83 -14.66 -0.36
N GLY A 172 -7.88 -15.13 -1.05
CA GLY A 172 -8.67 -16.29 -0.61
C GLY A 172 -9.52 -16.01 0.64
N GLN A 173 -9.80 -14.74 0.93
CA GLN A 173 -10.55 -14.26 2.09
C GLN A 173 -11.86 -13.60 1.64
N SER A 174 -12.53 -14.17 0.64
CA SER A 174 -13.74 -13.60 0.06
C SER A 174 -14.79 -13.34 1.14
N ILE A 175 -15.39 -12.15 1.08
CA ILE A 175 -16.42 -11.70 2.01
C ILE A 175 -17.79 -12.29 1.64
N PHE A 176 -17.97 -12.71 0.39
CA PHE A 176 -19.21 -13.31 -0.07
C PHE A 176 -19.32 -14.75 0.41
N HIS A 177 -20.45 -15.09 1.04
CA HIS A 177 -20.71 -16.45 1.54
C HIS A 177 -20.60 -17.49 0.42
N ASN A 178 -19.89 -18.60 0.70
CA ASN A 178 -19.66 -19.76 -0.18
C ASN A 178 -18.75 -19.54 -1.41
N ASN A 179 -17.96 -18.45 -1.45
CA ASN A 179 -16.97 -18.26 -2.52
C ASN A 179 -15.54 -18.51 -2.00
N ALA A 180 -14.74 -19.29 -2.73
CA ALA A 180 -13.39 -19.71 -2.31
C ALA A 180 -12.29 -18.67 -2.59
N GLY A 181 -12.67 -17.42 -2.90
CA GLY A 181 -11.77 -16.39 -3.41
C GLY A 181 -11.71 -16.34 -4.94
N LEU A 182 -10.73 -15.61 -5.46
CA LEU A 182 -10.50 -15.42 -6.89
C LEU A 182 -10.04 -16.74 -7.52
N ASN A 183 -10.96 -17.47 -8.15
CA ASN A 183 -10.65 -18.67 -8.92
C ASN A 183 -10.60 -18.33 -10.42
N VAL A 184 -9.41 -18.01 -10.91
CA VAL A 184 -9.19 -17.70 -12.34
C VAL A 184 -8.70 -18.95 -13.06
N SER A 185 -9.43 -19.36 -14.09
CA SER A 185 -8.93 -20.30 -15.07
C SER A 185 -8.95 -19.66 -16.46
N ILE A 186 -7.82 -19.75 -17.15
CA ILE A 186 -7.64 -19.27 -18.52
C ILE A 186 -7.24 -20.49 -19.34
N ASP A 187 -7.93 -20.73 -20.45
CA ASP A 187 -7.72 -21.90 -21.31
C ASP A 187 -7.79 -23.25 -20.56
N ASN A 188 -8.70 -23.36 -19.59
CA ASN A 188 -8.87 -24.51 -18.67
C ASN A 188 -7.67 -24.80 -17.75
N GLU A 189 -6.71 -23.88 -17.67
CA GLU A 189 -5.63 -23.97 -16.69
C GLU A 189 -5.85 -22.99 -15.54
N PRO A 190 -5.69 -23.43 -14.28
CA PRO A 190 -5.81 -22.54 -13.12
C PRO A 190 -4.63 -21.56 -13.09
N VAL A 191 -4.92 -20.29 -12.87
CA VAL A 191 -3.90 -19.24 -12.72
C VAL A 191 -3.52 -19.16 -11.25
N LYS A 192 -2.27 -19.50 -10.93
CA LYS A 192 -1.71 -19.34 -9.59
C LYS A 192 -1.11 -17.95 -9.43
N PHE A 193 -1.64 -17.15 -8.51
CA PHE A 193 -1.06 -15.87 -8.12
C PHE A 193 0.00 -16.06 -7.04
N GLU A 194 1.17 -15.46 -7.24
CA GLU A 194 2.32 -15.55 -6.30
C GLU A 194 2.45 -14.30 -5.43
N LYS A 195 2.09 -13.14 -5.99
CA LYS A 195 2.22 -11.86 -5.30
C LYS A 195 1.09 -10.94 -5.71
N THR A 196 0.57 -10.20 -4.74
CA THR A 196 -0.40 -9.12 -4.97
C THR A 196 0.02 -7.92 -4.15
N VAL A 197 0.13 -6.77 -4.80
CA VAL A 197 0.46 -5.50 -4.17
C VAL A 197 -0.59 -4.48 -4.56
N VAL A 198 -1.04 -3.68 -3.59
CA VAL A 198 -2.00 -2.60 -3.82
C VAL A 198 -1.30 -1.29 -3.49
N TYR A 199 -1.29 -0.37 -4.44
CA TYR A 199 -0.76 0.98 -4.28
C TYR A 199 -1.92 1.98 -4.27
N TYR A 200 -1.75 3.06 -3.50
CA TYR A 200 -2.77 4.10 -3.33
C TYR A 200 -2.14 5.46 -3.66
N VAL A 201 -2.84 6.24 -4.48
CA VAL A 201 -2.43 7.58 -4.90
C VAL A 201 -3.51 8.57 -4.50
N ASP A 202 -3.12 9.55 -3.69
CA ASP A 202 -4.00 10.55 -3.11
C ASP A 202 -3.97 11.88 -3.89
N GLU A 203 -5.03 12.68 -3.77
CA GLU A 203 -5.08 14.06 -4.31
C GLU A 203 -4.08 15.01 -3.65
N ILE A 204 -3.68 14.71 -2.42
CA ILE A 204 -2.67 15.45 -1.68
C ILE A 204 -1.62 14.46 -1.21
N ALA A 205 -0.34 14.76 -1.50
CA ALA A 205 0.78 13.90 -1.13
C ALA A 205 0.79 13.60 0.39
N PRO A 206 1.21 12.39 0.80
CA PRO A 206 1.29 12.04 2.21
C PRO A 206 2.44 12.78 2.92
N GLU A 207 2.28 12.96 4.23
CA GLU A 207 3.21 13.70 5.08
C GLU A 207 3.96 12.73 6.00
N PHE A 208 5.03 12.13 5.49
CA PHE A 208 5.94 11.32 6.31
C PHE A 208 7.22 12.10 6.59
N SER A 209 7.61 12.15 7.86
CA SER A 209 8.95 12.57 8.25
C SER A 209 9.94 11.53 7.71
N MET A 210 10.96 11.99 7.00
CA MET A 210 12.08 11.15 6.57
C MET A 210 12.89 10.70 7.80
N LYS A 211 12.38 9.76 8.60
CA LYS A 211 13.09 9.18 9.75
C LYS A 211 14.18 8.18 9.35
N SER A 212 14.56 8.11 8.08
CA SER A 212 15.49 7.09 7.54
C SER A 212 16.98 7.39 7.79
N LEU A 213 17.32 8.48 8.47
CA LEU A 213 18.69 8.75 8.89
C LEU A 213 18.70 8.97 10.40
N THR A 214 18.92 7.89 11.15
CA THR A 214 19.22 8.02 12.58
C THR A 214 20.50 8.86 12.73
N PRO A 215 20.64 9.71 13.76
CA PRO A 215 21.84 10.51 13.99
C PRO A 215 23.13 9.67 13.97
N GLY A 216 23.05 8.41 14.41
CA GLY A 216 24.16 7.45 14.35
C GLY A 216 24.58 7.11 12.92
N LEU A 217 23.63 6.89 12.00
CA LEU A 217 23.94 6.63 10.60
C LEU A 217 24.56 7.84 9.90
N ILE A 218 24.07 9.05 10.20
CA ILE A 218 24.66 10.29 9.70
C ILE A 218 26.10 10.46 10.21
N ALA A 219 26.34 10.22 11.50
CA ALA A 219 27.68 10.33 12.08
C ALA A 219 28.67 9.35 11.40
N VAL A 220 28.25 8.11 11.15
CA VAL A 220 29.07 7.12 10.45
C VAL A 220 29.38 7.57 9.02
N ILE A 221 28.38 8.04 8.28
CA ILE A 221 28.56 8.52 6.90
C ILE A 221 29.56 9.70 6.87
N VAL A 222 29.42 10.67 7.77
CA VAL A 222 30.32 11.83 7.85
C VAL A 222 31.77 11.40 8.13
N VAL A 223 31.99 10.49 9.09
CA VAL A 223 33.34 10.00 9.42
C VAL A 223 33.97 9.28 8.23
N VAL A 224 33.21 8.43 7.53
CA VAL A 224 33.70 7.70 6.35
C VAL A 224 34.08 8.66 5.23
N VAL A 225 33.25 9.67 4.95
CA VAL A 225 33.53 10.68 3.92
C VAL A 225 34.79 11.48 4.26
N VAL A 226 34.95 11.92 5.52
CA VAL A 226 36.13 12.66 5.97
C VAL A 226 37.40 11.81 5.85
N ALA A 227 37.35 10.53 6.23
CA ALA A 227 38.49 9.62 6.11
C ALA A 227 38.91 9.40 4.65
N ILE A 228 37.95 9.24 3.74
CA ILE A 228 38.22 9.10 2.30
C ILE A 228 38.87 10.37 1.74
N VAL A 229 38.33 11.55 2.08
CA VAL A 229 38.91 12.83 1.63
C VAL A 229 40.33 13.00 2.17
N ALA A 230 40.58 12.71 3.44
CA ALA A 230 41.92 12.77 4.03
C ALA A 230 42.91 11.82 3.32
N ALA A 231 42.49 10.58 3.03
CA ALA A 231 43.31 9.63 2.30
C ALA A 231 43.66 10.11 0.88
N ILE A 232 42.69 10.68 0.17
CA ILE A 232 42.92 11.27 -1.16
C ILE A 232 43.91 12.43 -1.08
N VAL A 233 43.78 13.33 -0.10
CA VAL A 233 44.72 14.46 0.09
C VAL A 233 46.14 13.98 0.36
N VAL A 234 46.31 12.93 1.19
CA VAL A 234 47.63 12.33 1.47
C VAL A 234 48.21 11.69 0.21
N LEU A 235 47.41 10.96 -0.57
CA LEU A 235 47.87 10.35 -1.84
C LEU A 235 48.28 11.40 -2.88
N VAL A 236 47.53 12.50 -3.00
CA VAL A 236 47.87 13.60 -3.91
C VAL A 236 49.13 14.34 -3.43
N SER A 237 49.29 14.54 -2.12
CA SER A 237 50.45 15.25 -1.57
C SER A 237 51.73 14.40 -1.64
N SER A 238 51.64 13.10 -1.37
CA SER A 238 52.76 12.16 -1.48
C SER A 238 53.19 11.96 -2.94
N SER A 239 52.24 11.85 -3.88
CA SER A 239 52.58 11.77 -5.31
C SER A 239 53.23 13.05 -5.83
N LYS A 240 52.83 14.23 -5.34
CA LYS A 240 53.54 15.49 -5.61
C LYS A 240 54.96 15.48 -5.04
N ALA A 241 55.15 15.08 -3.79
CA ALA A 241 56.46 15.02 -3.15
C ALA A 241 57.41 14.00 -3.84
N VAL A 242 56.90 12.84 -4.27
CA VAL A 242 57.66 11.85 -5.04
C VAL A 242 58.03 12.39 -6.43
N LYS A 243 57.14 13.17 -7.06
CA LYS A 243 57.44 13.83 -8.34
C LYS A 243 58.56 14.87 -8.19
N GLU A 244 58.51 15.70 -7.15
CA GLU A 244 59.56 16.70 -6.87
C GLU A 244 60.91 16.05 -6.52
N MET A 245 60.92 14.95 -5.76
CA MET A 245 62.14 14.18 -5.48
C MET A 245 62.75 13.52 -6.72
N ASN A 246 61.93 13.01 -7.65
CA ASN A 246 62.40 12.43 -8.90
C ASN A 246 62.97 13.49 -9.86
N GLU A 247 62.44 14.71 -9.85
CA GLU A 247 62.99 15.83 -10.61
C GLU A 247 64.35 16.29 -10.04
N MET A 248 64.52 16.31 -8.71
CA MET A 248 65.80 16.61 -8.07
C MET A 248 66.88 15.53 -8.29
N HIS A 249 66.53 14.24 -8.23
CA HIS A 249 67.49 13.14 -8.51
C HIS A 249 67.95 13.10 -9.97
N ARG A 250 67.13 13.59 -10.91
CA ARG A 250 67.45 13.64 -12.33
C ARG A 250 68.36 14.83 -12.68
N GLY A 251 68.32 15.91 -11.90
CA GLY A 251 69.25 17.04 -12.01
C GLY A 251 70.62 16.81 -11.37
N LEU A 252 70.75 15.81 -10.48
CA LEU A 252 72.02 15.47 -9.82
C LEU A 252 72.84 14.40 -10.57
N ASN A 253 72.21 13.70 -11.53
CA ASN A 253 72.82 12.65 -12.37
C ASN A 253 73.01 13.07 -13.84
N ALA A 254 72.90 14.36 -14.16
CA ALA A 254 73.17 14.96 -15.46
C ALA A 254 74.38 15.90 -15.35
#